data_AF-A0A1S1D2Z0-F1
#
_entry.id   AF-A0A1S1D2Z0-F1
#
_cell.length_a   1.000
_cell.length_b   1.000
_cell.length_c   1.000
_cell.angle_alpha   90.00
_cell.angle_beta   90.00
_cell.angle_gamma   90.00
#
_symmetry.space_group_name_H-M   'P 1'
#
loop_
_entity.id
_entity.type
_entity.pdbx_description
1 polymer ?
#
loop_
_entity_poly.entity_id
_entity_poly.type
_entity_poly.pdbx_seq_one_letter_code
_entity_poly.pdbx_strand_id
1 'polypeptide(L)'
;MKKNLSTRGAAALLALAMGYMGQGVAQAAYIQPKSAQPVEELEFDVNCFDMHFFYGTNGMTSLYWAECTGLITKKQVVGLGTTREDKLPNGVMTISRGRLLEYLYRLAGSPEVKNLPEKSPYTDLTPGDARYKVAIWATRVGLTTGWSDGSFHYDTPASRGAYFTFLYRAAGSPKVTLEPLDAANAVRAEKGAAPIKEGSELHRAMSWVYQHALAKGEDIRAYNTNFFTNGYTPWDFNKTPDFYYASYPTIFTPLMVLDYHEELAPIVARLQSLS
;
A
#
# COMPACT_ATOMS: atom_id res chain seq x y z
N MET A 1 41.04 -84.81 5.41
CA MET A 1 40.00 -85.43 6.26
C MET A 1 38.64 -85.17 5.63
N LYS A 2 37.87 -86.26 5.42
CA LYS A 2 36.48 -86.42 4.95
C LYS A 2 35.99 -85.59 3.74
N LYS A 3 35.70 -86.36 2.68
CA LYS A 3 35.22 -86.02 1.34
C LYS A 3 33.69 -85.89 1.28
N ASN A 4 33.24 -85.47 0.09
CA ASN A 4 32.00 -85.84 -0.65
C ASN A 4 31.01 -84.67 -0.76
N LEU A 5 30.32 -84.41 -1.88
CA LEU A 5 30.22 -84.94 -3.24
C LEU A 5 29.45 -83.82 -4.00
N SER A 6 29.82 -83.45 -5.23
CA SER A 6 29.18 -83.95 -6.47
C SER A 6 27.99 -83.13 -6.99
N THR A 7 28.19 -82.59 -8.21
CA THR A 7 27.32 -82.70 -9.41
C THR A 7 25.95 -82.01 -9.41
N ARG A 8 25.40 -81.46 -10.50
CA ARG A 8 25.73 -81.41 -11.93
C ARG A 8 24.69 -80.47 -12.57
N GLY A 9 25.02 -79.90 -13.73
CA GLY A 9 24.06 -79.25 -14.65
C GLY A 9 24.75 -78.12 -15.41
N ALA A 10 25.58 -78.42 -16.42
CA ALA A 10 25.18 -78.55 -17.84
C ALA A 10 24.72 -77.19 -18.42
N ALA A 11 25.51 -76.55 -19.28
CA ALA A 11 25.52 -76.73 -20.76
C ALA A 11 24.16 -76.34 -21.37
N ALA A 12 24.01 -75.58 -22.45
CA ALA A 12 24.90 -75.15 -23.52
C ALA A 12 24.27 -73.96 -24.27
N LEU A 13 25.09 -73.33 -25.11
CA LEU A 13 24.78 -72.34 -26.14
C LEU A 13 23.68 -72.78 -27.12
N LEU A 14 22.88 -71.81 -27.60
CA LEU A 14 22.28 -71.71 -28.96
C LEU A 14 21.72 -70.28 -29.09
N ALA A 15 22.44 -69.37 -29.77
CA ALA A 15 22.29 -69.03 -31.19
C ALA A 15 21.16 -68.02 -31.49
N LEU A 16 21.60 -66.78 -31.72
CA LEU A 16 21.17 -65.80 -32.73
C LEU A 16 19.75 -65.86 -33.34
N ALA A 17 19.05 -64.73 -33.14
CA ALA A 17 18.56 -63.81 -34.18
C ALA A 17 17.03 -63.62 -34.35
N MET A 18 16.68 -62.34 -34.22
CA MET A 18 15.58 -61.58 -34.85
C MET A 18 14.13 -61.90 -34.46
N GLY A 19 13.55 -60.94 -33.72
CA GLY A 19 12.10 -60.74 -33.60
C GLY A 19 11.83 -59.31 -33.14
N TYR A 20 11.39 -58.47 -34.06
CA TYR A 20 10.91 -57.11 -33.81
C TYR A 20 9.62 -57.13 -32.96
N MET A 21 9.46 -56.09 -32.14
CA MET A 21 8.24 -55.62 -31.46
C MET A 21 7.73 -56.42 -30.25
N GLY A 22 8.02 -55.88 -29.06
CA GLY A 22 7.30 -56.13 -27.83
C GLY A 22 7.61 -55.01 -26.84
N GLN A 23 6.60 -54.20 -26.52
CA GLN A 23 6.72 -53.03 -25.64
C GLN A 23 7.26 -53.43 -24.26
N GLY A 24 8.53 -53.09 -23.99
CA GLY A 24 9.09 -53.10 -22.65
C GLY A 24 8.85 -51.72 -22.02
N VAL A 25 7.91 -51.67 -21.08
CA VAL A 25 7.61 -50.49 -20.28
C VAL A 25 8.91 -50.04 -19.61
N ALA A 26 9.43 -48.87 -19.97
CA ALA A 26 10.48 -48.25 -19.18
C ALA A 26 9.84 -47.86 -17.86
N GLN A 27 10.07 -48.64 -16.80
CA GLN A 27 9.78 -48.20 -15.45
C GLN A 27 10.63 -46.94 -15.25
N ALA A 28 10.00 -45.76 -15.28
CA ALA A 28 10.65 -44.53 -14.91
C ALA A 28 11.19 -44.72 -13.49
N ALA A 29 12.51 -44.73 -13.34
CA ALA A 29 13.14 -44.66 -12.03
C ALA A 29 12.79 -43.29 -11.45
N TYR A 30 11.65 -43.21 -10.75
CA TYR A 30 11.25 -42.00 -10.05
C TYR A 30 12.32 -41.68 -9.01
N ILE A 31 12.93 -40.50 -9.12
CA ILE A 31 13.83 -39.98 -8.11
C ILE A 31 13.00 -39.80 -6.84
N GLN A 32 13.35 -40.54 -5.77
CA GLN A 32 12.79 -40.35 -4.43
C GLN A 32 13.78 -39.48 -3.64
N PRO A 33 13.55 -38.15 -3.54
CA PRO A 33 14.42 -37.30 -2.73
C PRO A 33 14.35 -37.77 -1.27
N LYS A 34 15.52 -37.92 -0.64
CA LYS A 34 15.60 -38.17 0.81
C LYS A 34 15.01 -36.97 1.54
N SER A 35 14.26 -37.21 2.61
CA SER A 35 13.74 -36.12 3.44
C SER A 35 14.90 -35.32 4.03
N ALA A 36 15.02 -34.05 3.65
CA ALA A 36 15.89 -33.11 4.32
C ALA A 36 15.24 -32.68 5.65
N GLN A 37 16.05 -32.47 6.68
CA GLN A 37 15.63 -31.68 7.84
C GLN A 37 15.29 -30.26 7.35
N PRO A 38 14.33 -29.54 7.97
CA PRO A 38 14.06 -28.15 7.61
C PRO A 38 15.37 -27.35 7.70
N VAL A 39 15.82 -26.80 6.59
CA VAL A 39 16.90 -25.81 6.61
C VAL A 39 16.25 -24.51 7.07
N GLU A 40 16.82 -23.87 8.10
CA GLU A 40 16.41 -22.53 8.51
C GLU A 40 16.64 -21.60 7.31
N GLU A 41 15.55 -21.22 6.66
CA GLU A 41 15.59 -20.40 5.46
C GLU A 41 15.99 -18.99 5.87
N LEU A 42 16.98 -18.41 5.17
CA LEU A 42 17.45 -17.07 5.48
C LEU A 42 16.37 -16.07 5.07
N GLU A 43 15.60 -15.60 6.04
CA GLU A 43 14.61 -14.55 5.83
C GLU A 43 15.30 -13.17 5.83
N PHE A 44 15.13 -12.43 4.73
CA PHE A 44 15.52 -11.04 4.65
C PHE A 44 14.30 -10.17 4.95
N ASP A 45 14.45 -9.22 5.88
CA ASP A 45 13.44 -8.18 6.13
C ASP A 45 13.58 -7.10 5.05
N VAL A 46 12.94 -7.35 3.89
CA VAL A 46 12.98 -6.47 2.72
C VAL A 46 11.78 -5.55 2.74
N ASN A 47 12.01 -4.24 2.80
CA ASN A 47 10.94 -3.25 2.71
C ASN A 47 10.74 -2.74 1.27
N CYS A 48 9.73 -1.90 1.08
CA CYS A 48 9.42 -1.35 -0.23
C CYS A 48 10.57 -0.53 -0.82
N PHE A 49 11.32 0.20 -0.01
CA PHE A 49 12.45 1.00 -0.49
C PHE A 49 13.62 0.12 -0.93
N ASP A 50 13.87 -1.02 -0.30
CA ASP A 50 14.89 -2.01 -0.74
C ASP A 50 14.57 -2.63 -2.10
N MET A 51 13.27 -2.69 -2.45
CA MET A 51 12.81 -3.27 -3.71
C MET A 51 13.00 -2.35 -4.92
N HIS A 52 13.53 -1.13 -4.77
CA HIS A 52 13.56 -0.13 -5.84
C HIS A 52 14.27 -0.60 -7.14
N PHE A 53 15.31 -1.44 -7.03
CA PHE A 53 15.99 -2.02 -8.19
C PHE A 53 15.13 -2.99 -9.01
N PHE A 54 14.15 -3.65 -8.38
CA PHE A 54 13.27 -4.61 -9.05
C PHE A 54 12.12 -3.94 -9.82
N TYR A 55 11.91 -2.63 -9.65
CA TYR A 55 10.92 -1.85 -10.40
C TYR A 55 11.41 -1.37 -11.77
N GLY A 56 12.67 -1.66 -12.15
CA GLY A 56 13.21 -1.34 -13.48
C GLY A 56 13.53 0.15 -13.71
N THR A 57 13.47 0.97 -12.66
CA THR A 57 13.84 2.39 -12.66
C THR A 57 15.00 2.64 -11.70
N ASN A 58 15.79 3.70 -11.92
CA ASN A 58 16.86 4.13 -11.01
C ASN A 58 16.34 4.66 -9.66
N GLY A 59 15.06 4.42 -9.32
CA GLY A 59 14.49 4.86 -8.07
C GLY A 59 13.03 4.48 -7.85
N MET A 60 12.62 4.50 -6.59
CA MET A 60 11.24 4.23 -6.14
C MET A 60 10.40 5.51 -6.19
N THR A 61 9.22 5.42 -6.80
CA THR A 61 8.25 6.53 -6.89
C THR A 61 7.13 6.35 -5.87
N SER A 62 6.40 7.41 -5.54
CA SER A 62 5.20 7.32 -4.69
C SER A 62 4.13 6.37 -5.24
N LEU A 63 4.07 6.23 -6.58
CA LEU A 63 3.19 5.29 -7.25
C LEU A 63 3.61 3.83 -7.06
N TYR A 64 4.90 3.52 -7.22
CA TYR A 64 5.42 2.17 -6.99
C TYR A 64 5.43 1.79 -5.51
N TRP A 65 5.69 2.75 -4.62
CA TRP A 65 5.55 2.56 -3.18
C TRP A 65 4.11 2.22 -2.80
N ALA A 66 3.12 2.91 -3.38
CA ALA A 66 1.71 2.60 -3.14
C ALA A 66 1.30 1.22 -3.69
N GLU A 67 1.94 0.74 -4.77
CA GLU A 67 1.78 -0.63 -5.26
C GLU A 67 2.35 -1.64 -4.26
N CYS A 68 3.60 -1.41 -3.83
CA CYS A 68 4.34 -2.29 -2.95
C CYS A 68 3.63 -2.50 -1.60
N THR A 69 3.11 -1.41 -1.03
CA THR A 69 2.34 -1.42 0.22
C THR A 69 0.92 -1.96 0.07
N GLY A 70 0.48 -2.31 -1.14
CA GLY A 70 -0.85 -2.83 -1.42
C GLY A 70 -1.98 -1.79 -1.34
N LEU A 71 -1.63 -0.50 -1.30
CA LEU A 71 -2.59 0.60 -1.33
C LEU A 71 -3.35 0.60 -2.67
N ILE A 72 -2.62 0.39 -3.77
CA ILE A 72 -3.14 0.25 -5.13
C ILE A 72 -2.67 -1.05 -5.79
N THR A 73 -3.36 -1.46 -6.85
CA THR A 73 -3.04 -2.65 -7.66
C THR A 73 -2.10 -2.32 -8.80
N LYS A 74 -1.41 -3.34 -9.35
CA LYS A 74 -0.60 -3.19 -10.58
C LYS A 74 -1.38 -2.58 -11.74
N LYS A 75 -2.64 -2.99 -11.91
CA LYS A 75 -3.52 -2.46 -12.97
C LYS A 75 -3.76 -0.96 -12.80
N GLN A 76 -3.94 -0.51 -11.55
CA GLN A 76 -4.05 0.91 -11.24
C GLN A 76 -2.73 1.64 -11.54
N VAL A 77 -1.57 1.09 -11.18
CA VAL A 77 -0.26 1.68 -11.53
C VAL A 77 -0.13 1.92 -13.04
N VAL A 78 -0.49 0.92 -13.86
CA VAL A 78 -0.42 1.06 -15.33
C VAL A 78 -1.34 2.18 -15.83
N GLY A 79 -2.58 2.24 -15.33
CA GLY A 79 -3.51 3.32 -15.68
C GLY A 79 -2.98 4.68 -15.24
N LEU A 80 -2.45 4.77 -14.03
CA LEU A 80 -1.95 5.99 -13.41
C LEU A 80 -0.73 6.51 -14.18
N GLY A 81 0.29 5.70 -14.38
CA GLY A 81 1.52 6.10 -15.07
C GLY A 81 1.36 6.46 -16.55
N THR A 82 0.26 6.07 -17.20
CA THR A 82 0.04 6.31 -18.65
C THR A 82 -0.97 7.41 -18.96
N THR A 83 -1.66 7.95 -17.96
CA THR A 83 -2.70 8.97 -18.18
C THR A 83 -2.21 10.37 -17.79
N ARG A 84 -2.39 11.34 -18.69
CA ARG A 84 -2.06 12.75 -18.41
C ARG A 84 -3.14 13.40 -17.55
N GLU A 85 -2.71 14.15 -16.55
CA GLU A 85 -3.59 14.80 -15.57
C GLU A 85 -4.62 15.74 -16.21
N ASP A 86 -4.23 16.47 -17.27
CA ASP A 86 -5.07 17.40 -18.03
C ASP A 86 -6.13 16.73 -18.92
N LYS A 87 -6.01 15.43 -19.15
CA LYS A 87 -6.92 14.62 -19.99
C LYS A 87 -7.87 13.77 -19.17
N LEU A 88 -7.81 13.85 -17.85
CA LEU A 88 -8.64 13.05 -16.98
C LEU A 88 -10.02 13.67 -16.79
N PRO A 89 -11.10 12.87 -16.81
CA PRO A 89 -12.36 13.31 -16.25
C PRO A 89 -12.14 13.60 -14.76
N ASN A 90 -12.61 14.74 -14.28
CA ASN A 90 -12.54 15.14 -12.88
C ASN A 90 -12.92 13.95 -11.96
N GLY A 91 -11.94 13.36 -11.27
CA GLY A 91 -12.16 12.30 -10.27
C GLY A 91 -11.70 10.88 -10.62
N VAL A 92 -11.21 10.58 -11.82
CA VAL A 92 -10.94 9.17 -12.21
C VAL A 92 -9.62 8.59 -11.69
N MET A 93 -8.66 9.40 -11.24
CA MET A 93 -7.33 8.92 -10.84
C MET A 93 -6.92 9.33 -9.43
N THR A 94 -7.86 9.19 -8.52
CA THR A 94 -7.61 9.39 -7.09
C THR A 94 -8.05 8.14 -6.32
N ILE A 95 -7.35 7.86 -5.23
CA ILE A 95 -7.84 6.90 -4.26
C ILE A 95 -9.12 7.46 -3.62
N SER A 96 -10.15 6.63 -3.47
CA SER A 96 -11.33 7.05 -2.71
C SER A 96 -10.95 7.27 -1.25
N ARG A 97 -11.66 8.16 -0.56
CA ARG A 97 -11.44 8.38 0.87
C ARG A 97 -11.58 7.09 1.68
N GLY A 98 -12.51 6.21 1.30
CA GLY A 98 -12.74 4.94 1.96
C GLY A 98 -11.57 3.99 1.76
N ARG A 99 -11.00 3.95 0.54
CA ARG A 99 -9.84 3.11 0.25
C ARG A 99 -8.58 3.56 1.00
N LEU A 100 -8.41 4.86 1.21
CA LEU A 100 -7.35 5.39 2.08
C LEU A 100 -7.56 4.98 3.55
N LEU A 101 -8.79 5.06 4.06
CA LEU A 101 -9.11 4.60 5.41
C LEU A 101 -8.95 3.09 5.57
N GLU A 102 -9.27 2.31 4.54
CA GLU A 102 -9.04 0.87 4.49
C GLU A 102 -7.55 0.54 4.58
N TYR A 103 -6.70 1.33 3.94
CA TYR A 103 -5.25 1.18 4.07
C TYR A 103 -4.78 1.43 5.50
N LEU A 104 -5.22 2.52 6.14
CA LEU A 104 -4.90 2.78 7.54
C LEU A 104 -5.44 1.67 8.47
N TYR A 105 -6.61 1.11 8.17
CA TYR A 105 -7.16 -0.05 8.89
C TYR A 105 -6.27 -1.29 8.74
N ARG A 106 -5.74 -1.55 7.53
CA ARG A 106 -4.82 -2.66 7.30
C ARG A 106 -3.49 -2.47 8.02
N LEU A 107 -2.92 -1.26 7.97
CA LEU A 107 -1.72 -0.92 8.72
C LEU A 107 -1.92 -1.11 10.23
N ALA A 108 -3.11 -0.78 10.74
CA ALA A 108 -3.47 -1.01 12.13
C ALA A 108 -3.65 -2.50 12.50
N GLY A 109 -3.31 -3.45 11.61
CA GLY A 109 -3.42 -4.88 11.84
C GLY A 109 -4.80 -5.46 11.50
N SER A 110 -5.65 -4.72 10.76
CA SER A 110 -7.02 -5.11 10.44
C SER A 110 -7.84 -5.57 11.67
N PRO A 111 -7.88 -4.75 12.74
CA PRO A 111 -8.42 -5.14 14.02
C PRO A 111 -9.89 -5.56 13.94
N GLU A 112 -10.29 -6.50 14.80
CA GLU A 112 -11.68 -6.93 14.88
C GLU A 112 -12.57 -5.78 15.37
N VAL A 113 -13.58 -5.41 14.58
CA VAL A 113 -14.54 -4.38 14.97
C VAL A 113 -15.71 -5.03 15.69
N LYS A 114 -15.59 -5.15 17.01
CA LYS A 114 -16.64 -5.75 17.85
C LYS A 114 -17.90 -4.89 17.90
N ASN A 115 -19.05 -5.53 18.13
CA ASN A 115 -20.35 -4.84 18.32
C ASN A 115 -20.68 -3.87 17.18
N LEU A 116 -20.59 -4.32 15.92
CA LEU A 116 -21.03 -3.52 14.78
C LEU A 116 -22.52 -3.15 14.94
N PRO A 117 -22.92 -1.88 14.74
CA PRO A 117 -24.32 -1.51 14.87
C PRO A 117 -25.21 -2.26 13.87
N GLU A 118 -26.32 -2.84 14.34
CA GLU A 118 -27.31 -3.52 13.50
C GLU A 118 -28.01 -2.54 12.53
N LYS A 119 -28.11 -1.27 12.92
CA LYS A 119 -28.52 -0.18 12.06
C LYS A 119 -27.32 0.71 11.76
N SER A 120 -27.02 0.87 10.48
CA SER A 120 -25.94 1.76 10.04
C SER A 120 -26.19 3.20 10.49
N PRO A 121 -25.17 3.90 11.01
CA PRO A 121 -25.24 5.35 11.21
C PRO A 121 -25.12 6.13 9.89
N TYR A 122 -24.80 5.45 8.78
CA TYR A 122 -24.65 6.03 7.46
C TYR A 122 -25.80 5.64 6.54
N THR A 123 -26.27 6.61 5.75
CA THR A 123 -27.36 6.40 4.79
C THR A 123 -26.94 5.62 3.54
N ASP A 124 -25.64 5.63 3.21
CA ASP A 124 -25.04 5.04 2.00
C ASP A 124 -24.26 3.73 2.26
N LEU A 125 -24.24 3.25 3.51
CA LEU A 125 -23.62 1.98 3.87
C LEU A 125 -24.61 1.13 4.68
N THR A 126 -24.69 -0.16 4.37
CA THR A 126 -25.51 -1.11 5.11
C THR A 126 -24.62 -2.07 5.91
N PRO A 127 -25.10 -2.71 7.00
CA PRO A 127 -24.30 -3.65 7.78
C PRO A 127 -23.74 -4.84 6.99
N GLY A 128 -24.38 -5.21 5.87
CA GLY A 128 -23.91 -6.27 4.97
C GLY A 128 -22.87 -5.82 3.94
N ASP A 129 -22.56 -4.52 3.88
CA ASP A 129 -21.55 -3.98 2.97
C ASP A 129 -20.14 -4.32 3.48
N ALA A 130 -19.28 -4.86 2.61
CA ALA A 130 -17.89 -5.18 2.97
C ALA A 130 -17.10 -3.97 3.50
N ARG A 131 -17.50 -2.75 3.11
CA ARG A 131 -16.90 -1.46 3.50
C ARG A 131 -17.37 -0.96 4.86
N TYR A 132 -18.51 -1.46 5.35
CA TYR A 132 -19.16 -0.98 6.58
C TYR A 132 -18.24 -1.07 7.78
N LYS A 133 -17.55 -2.21 7.93
CA LYS A 133 -16.61 -2.44 9.03
C LYS A 133 -15.54 -1.37 9.12
N VAL A 134 -14.92 -1.04 7.98
CA VAL A 134 -13.86 -0.02 7.89
C VAL A 134 -14.41 1.36 8.22
N ALA A 135 -15.61 1.70 7.71
CA ALA A 135 -16.27 2.96 7.99
C ALA A 135 -16.55 3.14 9.49
N ILE A 136 -17.09 2.11 10.16
CA ILE A 136 -17.36 2.14 11.60
C ILE A 136 -16.06 2.23 12.40
N TRP A 137 -15.04 1.45 12.07
CA TRP A 137 -13.73 1.52 12.72
C TRP A 137 -13.14 2.93 12.62
N ALA A 138 -13.05 3.47 11.40
CA ALA A 138 -12.44 4.77 11.14
C ALA A 138 -13.14 5.89 11.93
N THR A 139 -14.45 5.78 12.13
CA THR A 139 -15.21 6.72 12.95
C THR A 139 -14.96 6.55 14.44
N ARG A 140 -14.88 5.31 14.94
CA ARG A 140 -14.61 5.03 16.35
C ARG A 140 -13.22 5.48 16.78
N VAL A 141 -12.21 5.27 15.94
CA VAL A 141 -10.83 5.72 16.21
C VAL A 141 -10.61 7.21 15.90
N GLY A 142 -11.67 7.93 15.48
CA GLY A 142 -11.67 9.37 15.30
C GLY A 142 -10.99 9.87 14.03
N LEU A 143 -10.83 9.03 12.99
CA LEU A 143 -10.26 9.45 11.71
C LEU A 143 -11.26 10.25 10.86
N THR A 144 -12.55 9.96 10.98
CA THR A 144 -13.62 10.62 10.21
C THR A 144 -14.90 10.73 11.03
N THR A 145 -15.74 11.71 10.68
CA THR A 145 -17.08 11.87 11.26
C THR A 145 -18.20 11.61 10.25
N GLY A 146 -17.86 11.18 9.03
CA GLY A 146 -18.80 11.16 7.91
C GLY A 146 -19.06 12.56 7.36
N TRP A 147 -20.11 12.70 6.54
CA TRP A 147 -20.59 13.98 6.02
C TRP A 147 -21.84 14.46 6.76
N SER A 148 -22.10 15.76 6.67
CA SER A 148 -23.26 16.39 7.32
C SER A 148 -24.60 15.92 6.74
N ASP A 149 -24.61 15.29 5.57
CA ASP A 149 -25.78 14.67 4.94
C ASP A 149 -26.11 13.28 5.53
N GLY A 150 -25.33 12.81 6.51
CA GLY A 150 -25.52 11.51 7.15
C GLY A 150 -24.93 10.34 6.37
N SER A 151 -24.16 10.58 5.32
CA SER A 151 -23.49 9.53 4.53
C SER A 151 -21.98 9.49 4.80
N PHE A 152 -21.33 8.40 4.37
CA PHE A 152 -19.89 8.20 4.51
C PHE A 152 -19.12 8.67 3.26
N HIS A 153 -19.72 8.54 2.08
CA HIS A 153 -19.12 8.82 0.76
C HIS A 153 -17.88 7.96 0.49
N TYR A 154 -17.99 6.64 0.67
CA TYR A 154 -16.83 5.73 0.66
C TYR A 154 -16.03 5.80 -0.65
N ASP A 155 -16.73 5.80 -1.78
CA ASP A 155 -16.12 5.77 -3.13
C ASP A 155 -15.78 7.16 -3.66
N THR A 156 -16.14 8.22 -2.93
CA THR A 156 -15.83 9.59 -3.33
C THR A 156 -14.32 9.80 -3.33
N PRO A 157 -13.75 10.37 -4.41
CA PRO A 157 -12.38 10.84 -4.47
C PRO A 157 -11.91 11.55 -3.19
N ALA A 158 -10.76 11.15 -2.65
CA ALA A 158 -10.17 11.86 -1.53
C ALA A 158 -9.62 13.21 -2.01
N SER A 159 -10.10 14.31 -1.41
CA SER A 159 -9.40 15.59 -1.53
C SER A 159 -8.09 15.53 -0.77
N ARG A 160 -7.12 16.36 -1.17
CA ARG A 160 -5.84 16.51 -0.46
C ARG A 160 -6.08 16.90 1.00
N GLY A 161 -7.03 17.82 1.25
CA GLY A 161 -7.43 18.23 2.59
C GLY A 161 -8.01 17.09 3.44
N ALA A 162 -8.84 16.23 2.85
CA ALA A 162 -9.37 15.05 3.56
C ALA A 162 -8.25 14.08 3.92
N TYR A 163 -7.32 13.83 3.00
CA TYR A 163 -6.17 12.99 3.23
C TYR A 163 -5.27 13.52 4.35
N PHE A 164 -4.88 14.80 4.30
CA PHE A 164 -4.08 15.43 5.35
C PHE A 164 -4.78 15.36 6.71
N THR A 165 -6.09 15.59 6.73
CA THR A 165 -6.90 15.51 7.95
C THR A 165 -6.89 14.09 8.53
N PHE A 166 -7.01 13.04 7.71
CA PHE A 166 -6.94 11.67 8.19
C PHE A 166 -5.56 11.31 8.75
N LEU A 167 -4.47 11.70 8.07
CA LEU A 167 -3.11 11.44 8.55
C LEU A 167 -2.85 12.19 9.87
N TYR A 168 -3.24 13.45 9.95
CA TYR A 168 -3.12 14.25 11.16
C TYR A 168 -3.87 13.65 12.35
N ARG A 169 -5.12 13.19 12.13
CA ARG A 169 -5.92 12.49 13.15
C ARG A 169 -5.32 11.13 13.53
N ALA A 170 -4.78 10.40 12.56
CA ALA A 170 -4.10 9.12 12.80
C ALA A 170 -2.87 9.33 13.70
N ALA A 171 -2.11 10.40 13.48
CA ALA A 171 -1.00 10.82 14.34
C ALA A 171 -1.44 11.37 15.72
N GLY A 172 -2.74 11.41 16.01
CA GLY A 172 -3.27 11.89 17.29
C GLY A 172 -3.46 13.38 17.38
N SER A 173 -3.56 14.06 16.24
CA SER A 173 -3.80 15.51 16.16
C SER A 173 -2.79 16.31 17.00
N PRO A 174 -1.47 16.10 16.82
CA PRO A 174 -0.47 16.76 17.64
C PRO A 174 -0.54 18.29 17.54
N LYS A 175 -0.03 18.96 18.56
CA LYS A 175 0.17 20.41 18.50
C LYS A 175 1.23 20.71 17.42
N VAL A 176 0.94 21.69 16.58
CA VAL A 176 1.76 22.04 15.42
C VAL A 176 1.96 23.55 15.36
N THR A 177 3.11 23.98 14.86
CA THR A 177 3.30 25.38 14.45
C THR A 177 2.53 25.61 13.16
N LEU A 178 1.77 26.70 13.07
CA LEU A 178 0.91 26.96 11.91
C LEU A 178 1.72 27.55 10.76
N GLU A 179 1.59 26.97 9.57
CA GLU A 179 2.17 27.51 8.35
C GLU A 179 1.35 28.70 7.82
N PRO A 180 1.97 29.69 7.13
CA PRO A 180 1.22 30.80 6.55
C PRO A 180 0.18 30.36 5.53
N LEU A 181 -1.02 30.95 5.58
CA LEU A 181 -2.11 30.63 4.65
C LEU A 181 -2.20 31.55 3.42
N ASP A 182 -1.39 32.61 3.34
CA ASP A 182 -1.54 33.66 2.31
C ASP A 182 -1.51 33.09 0.89
N ALA A 183 -0.50 32.27 0.57
CA ALA A 183 -0.37 31.66 -0.76
C ALA A 183 -1.52 30.69 -1.06
N ALA A 184 -1.86 29.82 -0.10
CA ALA A 184 -2.95 28.86 -0.26
C ALA A 184 -4.31 29.55 -0.47
N ASN A 185 -4.60 30.60 0.32
CA ASN A 185 -5.83 31.36 0.22
C ASN A 185 -5.89 32.23 -1.04
N ALA A 186 -4.75 32.72 -1.56
CA ALA A 186 -4.70 33.41 -2.84
C ALA A 186 -5.16 32.49 -3.99
N VAL A 187 -4.65 31.25 -4.04
CA VAL A 187 -5.08 30.28 -5.07
C VAL A 187 -6.54 29.88 -4.88
N ARG A 188 -7.03 29.72 -3.65
CA ARG A 188 -8.45 29.47 -3.37
C ARG A 188 -9.33 30.59 -3.92
N ALA A 189 -8.93 31.85 -3.70
CA ALA A 189 -9.65 33.01 -4.21
C ALA A 189 -9.70 33.03 -5.76
N GLU A 190 -8.59 32.76 -6.44
CA GLU A 190 -8.55 32.63 -7.91
C GLU A 190 -9.52 31.57 -8.45
N LYS A 191 -9.79 30.53 -7.66
CA LYS A 191 -10.70 29.42 -8.02
C LYS A 191 -12.12 29.58 -7.48
N GLY A 192 -12.44 30.71 -6.82
CA GLY A 192 -13.75 30.96 -6.23
C GLY A 192 -14.08 30.09 -5.01
N ALA A 193 -13.06 29.51 -4.37
CA ALA A 193 -13.22 28.72 -3.15
C ALA A 193 -13.10 29.61 -1.89
N ALA A 194 -13.90 29.32 -0.86
CA ALA A 194 -13.85 30.02 0.42
C ALA A 194 -12.46 29.85 1.07
N PRO A 195 -11.90 30.86 1.77
CA PRO A 195 -10.56 30.75 2.37
C PRO A 195 -10.51 29.68 3.48
N ILE A 196 -9.34 29.08 3.68
CA ILE A 196 -9.06 28.27 4.86
C ILE A 196 -9.02 29.20 6.06
N LYS A 197 -9.78 28.85 7.10
CA LYS A 197 -9.77 29.58 8.37
C LYS A 197 -8.49 29.28 9.15
N GLU A 198 -7.83 30.32 9.63
CA GLU A 198 -6.67 30.20 10.51
C GLU A 198 -7.02 29.41 11.79
N GLY A 199 -6.09 28.59 12.29
CA GLY A 199 -6.35 27.66 13.37
C GLY A 199 -7.48 26.64 13.15
N SER A 200 -7.99 26.45 11.92
CA SER A 200 -8.91 25.33 11.65
C SER A 200 -8.21 23.98 11.73
N GLU A 201 -8.97 22.89 11.82
CA GLU A 201 -8.40 21.54 11.78
C GLU A 201 -7.66 21.27 10.47
N LEU A 202 -8.24 21.68 9.34
CA LEU A 202 -7.60 21.57 8.04
C LEU A 202 -6.27 22.34 8.02
N HIS A 203 -6.22 23.54 8.59
CA HIS A 203 -5.00 24.32 8.68
C HIS A 203 -3.92 23.61 9.53
N ARG A 204 -4.28 23.07 10.70
CA ARG A 204 -3.36 22.26 11.52
C ARG A 204 -2.88 21.01 10.78
N ALA A 205 -3.79 20.29 10.13
CA ALA A 205 -3.46 19.10 9.38
C ALA A 205 -2.49 19.38 8.22
N MET A 206 -2.74 20.46 7.47
CA MET A 206 -1.85 20.92 6.41
C MET A 206 -0.47 21.30 6.95
N SER A 207 -0.42 22.02 8.06
CA SER A 207 0.86 22.42 8.69
C SER A 207 1.64 21.21 9.19
N TRP A 208 0.95 20.22 9.77
CA TRP A 208 1.59 19.00 10.28
C TRP A 208 2.14 18.14 9.15
N VAL A 209 1.35 17.90 8.10
CA VAL A 209 1.84 17.16 6.92
C VAL A 209 2.99 17.91 6.27
N TYR A 210 2.96 19.25 6.22
CA TYR A 210 4.09 20.03 5.73
C TYR A 210 5.35 19.72 6.53
N GLN A 211 5.32 19.92 7.86
CA GLN A 211 6.49 19.77 8.72
C GLN A 211 7.07 18.35 8.72
N HIS A 212 6.23 17.32 8.65
CA HIS A 212 6.64 15.93 8.83
C HIS A 212 6.84 15.17 7.51
N ALA A 213 5.97 15.41 6.53
CA ALA A 213 5.96 14.65 5.29
C ALA A 213 6.52 15.42 4.09
N LEU A 214 6.81 16.72 4.20
CA LEU A 214 7.22 17.56 3.06
C LEU A 214 8.39 18.52 3.34
N ALA A 215 8.64 18.94 4.59
CA ALA A 215 9.49 20.09 4.91
C ALA A 215 10.88 19.76 5.45
N LYS A 216 11.37 18.52 5.33
CA LYS A 216 12.79 18.24 5.59
C LYS A 216 13.68 18.69 4.43
N GLY A 217 13.59 19.99 4.10
CA GLY A 217 14.31 20.67 3.03
C GLY A 217 15.77 21.00 3.34
N GLU A 218 16.31 20.59 4.49
CA GLU A 218 17.73 20.79 4.83
C GLU A 218 18.58 19.52 4.77
N ASP A 219 17.96 18.35 4.56
CA ASP A 219 18.68 17.09 4.42
C ASP A 219 18.61 16.66 2.96
N ILE A 220 19.75 16.56 2.29
CA ILE A 220 19.93 15.98 0.96
C ILE A 220 19.27 14.58 0.82
N ARG A 221 18.89 13.95 1.94
CA ARG A 221 18.09 12.73 2.02
C ARG A 221 16.59 12.89 1.67
N ALA A 222 15.99 14.08 1.75
CA ALA A 222 14.63 14.33 1.22
C ALA A 222 14.63 14.52 -0.31
N TYR A 223 15.79 14.88 -0.87
CA TYR A 223 16.10 14.92 -2.29
C TYR A 223 17.02 13.76 -2.69
N ASN A 224 16.78 12.56 -2.13
CA ASN A 224 17.49 11.40 -2.64
C ASN A 224 16.98 11.13 -4.06
N THR A 225 17.85 11.29 -5.06
CA THR A 225 17.54 11.05 -6.49
C THR A 225 17.16 9.59 -6.77
N ASN A 226 17.42 8.67 -5.84
CA ASN A 226 16.96 7.28 -5.88
C ASN A 226 15.49 7.13 -5.46
N PHE A 227 14.86 8.18 -4.94
CA PHE A 227 13.46 8.20 -4.55
C PHE A 227 12.79 9.37 -5.25
N PHE A 228 12.32 9.13 -6.47
CA PHE A 228 11.63 10.11 -7.29
C PHE A 228 10.28 10.43 -6.64
N THR A 229 10.28 11.39 -5.71
CA THR A 229 9.06 11.96 -5.13
C THR A 229 8.22 12.68 -6.18
N ASN A 230 8.77 12.94 -7.37
CA ASN A 230 8.14 13.35 -8.63
C ASN A 230 7.05 14.44 -8.56
N GLY A 231 6.92 15.21 -7.47
CA GLY A 231 5.79 16.14 -7.39
C GLY A 231 5.56 16.95 -6.13
N TYR A 232 6.55 17.11 -5.26
CA TYR A 232 6.46 18.16 -4.24
C TYR A 232 7.75 18.96 -4.20
N THR A 233 7.82 19.96 -5.04
CA THR A 233 8.63 21.13 -4.74
C THR A 233 7.86 22.03 -3.75
N PRO A 234 8.53 22.92 -3.00
CA PRO A 234 7.85 24.01 -2.30
C PRO A 234 6.89 24.82 -3.20
N TRP A 235 7.08 24.77 -4.52
CA TRP A 235 6.23 25.40 -5.54
C TRP A 235 4.88 24.67 -5.75
N ASP A 236 4.86 23.33 -5.76
CA ASP A 236 3.63 22.53 -5.95
C ASP A 236 2.69 22.62 -4.75
N PHE A 237 3.24 22.84 -3.55
CA PHE A 237 2.49 23.02 -2.30
C PHE A 237 1.73 24.35 -2.25
N ASN A 238 2.35 25.44 -2.71
CA ASN A 238 1.70 26.76 -2.73
C ASN A 238 0.68 26.93 -3.86
N LYS A 239 0.77 26.09 -4.91
CA LYS A 239 -0.05 26.20 -6.13
C LYS A 239 -1.05 25.06 -6.37
N THR A 240 -0.98 23.96 -5.62
CA THR A 240 -1.96 22.84 -5.71
C THR A 240 -2.89 22.83 -4.51
N PRO A 241 -4.09 23.44 -4.64
CA PRO A 241 -5.03 23.56 -3.55
C PRO A 241 -5.44 22.26 -2.86
N ASP A 242 -5.66 22.37 -1.55
CA ASP A 242 -6.16 21.32 -0.66
C ASP A 242 -7.53 20.77 -1.06
N PHE A 243 -8.34 21.56 -1.76
CA PHE A 243 -9.67 21.17 -2.23
C PHE A 243 -9.64 20.42 -3.57
N TYR A 244 -8.51 20.39 -4.28
CA TYR A 244 -8.38 19.51 -5.44
C TYR A 244 -8.28 18.06 -4.99
N TYR A 245 -8.88 17.19 -5.79
CA TYR A 245 -8.60 15.76 -5.69
C TYR A 245 -7.13 15.55 -5.99
N ALA A 246 -6.45 14.83 -5.10
CA ALA A 246 -5.02 14.64 -5.22
C ALA A 246 -4.75 13.78 -6.46
N SER A 247 -4.07 14.34 -7.46
CA SER A 247 -3.62 13.55 -8.59
C SER A 247 -2.66 12.46 -8.12
N TYR A 248 -2.65 11.35 -8.84
CA TYR A 248 -1.83 10.20 -8.50
C TYR A 248 -0.33 10.48 -8.28
N PRO A 249 0.32 11.50 -8.90
CA PRO A 249 1.73 11.81 -8.62
C PRO A 249 1.94 12.29 -7.18
N THR A 250 0.91 12.88 -6.57
CA THR A 250 1.03 13.60 -5.29
C THR A 250 0.30 12.92 -4.13
N ILE A 251 -0.74 12.15 -4.39
CA ILE A 251 -1.57 11.58 -3.32
C ILE A 251 -0.83 10.56 -2.45
N PHE A 252 0.17 9.87 -2.98
CA PHE A 252 0.90 8.86 -2.20
C PHE A 252 2.15 9.42 -1.51
N THR A 253 2.62 10.59 -1.92
CA THR A 253 3.89 11.15 -1.45
C THR A 253 3.93 11.37 0.06
N PRO A 254 2.91 11.96 0.72
CA PRO A 254 2.95 12.14 2.17
C PRO A 254 3.13 10.83 2.95
N LEU A 255 2.37 9.78 2.60
CA LEU A 255 2.51 8.47 3.24
C LEU A 255 3.87 7.84 2.95
N MET A 256 4.37 7.91 1.70
CA MET A 256 5.69 7.41 1.35
C MET A 256 6.80 8.10 2.15
N VAL A 257 6.73 9.43 2.32
CA VAL A 257 7.76 10.17 3.07
C VAL A 257 7.68 9.86 4.56
N LEU A 258 6.48 9.75 5.13
CA LEU A 258 6.31 9.30 6.52
C LEU A 258 6.87 7.89 6.72
N ASP A 259 6.66 6.99 5.77
CA ASP A 259 7.20 5.62 5.81
C ASP A 259 8.73 5.64 5.74
N TYR A 260 9.29 6.37 4.77
CA TYR A 260 10.73 6.51 4.59
C TYR A 260 11.45 7.12 5.80
N HIS A 261 10.79 8.04 6.52
CA HIS A 261 11.34 8.65 7.73
C HIS A 261 10.98 7.89 9.01
N GLU A 262 10.40 6.69 8.90
CA GLU A 262 9.96 5.86 10.03
C GLU A 262 8.91 6.55 10.92
N GLU A 263 8.27 7.61 10.43
CA GLU A 263 7.22 8.35 11.12
C GLU A 263 5.84 7.70 10.95
N LEU A 264 5.69 6.78 9.99
CA LEU A 264 4.50 5.97 9.84
C LEU A 264 4.39 4.92 10.97
N ALA A 265 5.51 4.35 11.43
CA ALA A 265 5.52 3.34 12.49
C ALA A 265 4.84 3.79 13.81
N PRO A 266 5.15 4.96 14.40
CA PRO A 266 4.44 5.43 15.60
C PRO A 266 2.96 5.75 15.34
N ILE A 267 2.59 6.19 14.14
CA ILE A 267 1.18 6.38 13.75
C ILE A 267 0.45 5.03 13.74
N VAL A 268 1.07 4.00 13.17
CA VAL A 268 0.53 2.63 13.14
C VAL A 268 0.38 2.06 14.54
N ALA A 269 1.40 2.16 15.38
CA ALA A 269 1.35 1.71 16.77
C ALA A 269 0.21 2.38 17.55
N ARG A 270 -0.01 3.68 17.32
CA ARG A 270 -1.15 4.40 17.89
C ARG A 270 -2.48 3.84 17.40
N LEU A 271 -2.67 3.64 16.10
CA LEU A 271 -3.91 3.09 15.55
C LEU A 271 -4.21 1.68 16.10
N GLN A 272 -3.18 0.85 16.27
CA GLN A 272 -3.28 -0.45 16.91
C GLN A 272 -3.76 -0.34 18.36
N SER A 273 -3.24 0.64 19.12
CA SER A 273 -3.66 0.87 20.53
C SER A 273 -5.10 1.37 20.70
N LEU A 274 -5.69 1.95 19.66
CA LEU A 274 -7.05 2.48 19.67
C LEU A 274 -8.12 1.45 19.27
N SER A 275 -7.68 0.29 18.77
CA SER A 275 -8.55 -0.71 18.14
C SER A 275 -8.84 -1.87 19.07
#